data_AF-A0A9P8F559-F1
#
_entry.id   AF-A0A9P8F559-F1
#
_cell.length_a   1.000
_cell.length_b   1.000
_cell.length_c   1.000
_cell.angle_alpha   90.00
_cell.angle_beta   90.00
_cell.angle_gamma   90.00
#
_symmetry.space_group_name_H-M   'P 1'
#
loop_
_entity.id
_entity.type
_entity.pdbx_description
1 polymer ?
#
loop_
_entity_poly.entity_id
_entity_poly.type
_entity_poly.pdbx_seq_one_letter_code
_entity_poly.pdbx_strand_id
1 'polypeptide(L)'
;DQHLSSGNDHIQGARAMINIALNQHKQSALTGLNLARLKFLANAWVYLDVLSRVTTADEDTSDDYDNLYCLYSTPESPQIGPSGHPGFGIDFGLPIDSTLDPLMGCASTLFPLIGRTANLIRRVYRAESNSPPMISQAMELKLMLETWEPPAFVEPPEDPTCDVRHALQTAEAYRWATLLYLHQALPEIPERLTTADMAKKVLVFLATVPLASRCVIIHVYPLFMAGCEADVEEDRQWIKSRWAAMSQRMRIGIIDKCVDVMEEVWRRRDEYKNKVLPSKVVPVRRNMVSTADLQSSGGNNRPAANRRGSSFNSIAGASEGTMAWANKLRRMTVGDPDKMDSASISCRGSRDAVNGATGTLLTVRGRLHWIGVMKDWGWEVLLG
;
A
#
# COMPACT_ATOMS: atom_id res chain seq x y z
N ASP A 1 -10.66 -26.49 17.34
CA ASP A 1 -9.94 -27.21 16.26
C ASP A 1 -10.17 -26.62 14.87
N GLN A 2 -9.65 -25.41 14.60
CA GLN A 2 -9.50 -24.92 13.23
C GLN A 2 -8.19 -24.15 13.14
N HIS A 3 -7.08 -24.87 13.07
CA HIS A 3 -5.80 -24.29 12.70
C HIS A 3 -5.87 -23.89 11.22
N LEU A 4 -5.77 -22.59 10.94
CA LEU A 4 -5.61 -21.99 9.61
C LEU A 4 -4.23 -22.31 8.96
N SER A 5 -3.48 -23.28 9.54
CA SER A 5 -2.15 -23.73 9.12
C SER A 5 -2.09 -24.32 7.70
N SER A 6 -3.22 -24.75 7.12
CA SER A 6 -3.20 -25.46 5.83
C SER A 6 -2.78 -24.57 4.65
N GLY A 7 -3.00 -23.25 4.72
CA GLY A 7 -2.75 -22.34 3.60
C GLY A 7 -1.27 -22.22 3.22
N ASN A 8 -0.40 -21.96 4.20
CA ASN A 8 1.04 -21.86 3.96
C ASN A 8 1.64 -23.22 3.58
N ASP A 9 1.19 -24.30 4.20
CA ASP A 9 1.63 -25.67 3.86
C ASP A 9 1.32 -26.01 2.40
N HIS A 10 0.15 -25.60 1.89
CA HIS A 10 -0.20 -25.78 0.48
C HIS A 10 0.68 -24.94 -0.46
N ILE A 11 1.00 -23.70 -0.08
CA ILE A 11 1.90 -22.83 -0.86
C ILE A 11 3.31 -23.43 -0.93
N GLN A 12 3.80 -23.97 0.19
CA GLN A 12 5.10 -24.66 0.23
C GLN A 12 5.10 -25.95 -0.61
N GLY A 13 4.04 -26.77 -0.49
CA GLY A 13 3.89 -27.96 -1.33
C GLY A 13 3.84 -27.63 -2.83
N ALA A 14 3.14 -26.55 -3.19
CA ALA A 14 3.07 -26.07 -4.57
C ALA A 14 4.44 -25.61 -5.09
N ARG A 15 5.26 -24.97 -4.25
CA ARG A 15 6.64 -24.56 -4.59
C ARG A 15 7.46 -25.75 -5.08
N ALA A 16 7.42 -26.88 -4.35
CA ALA A 16 8.18 -28.08 -4.72
C ALA A 16 7.75 -28.62 -6.09
N MET A 17 6.44 -28.67 -6.36
CA MET A 17 5.92 -29.15 -7.64
C MET A 17 6.28 -28.23 -8.81
N ILE A 18 6.22 -26.92 -8.61
CA ILE A 18 6.60 -25.93 -9.64
C ILE A 18 8.08 -26.03 -9.95
N ASN A 19 8.95 -26.17 -8.94
CA ASN A 19 10.38 -26.36 -9.16
C ASN A 19 10.68 -27.62 -9.99
N ILE A 20 9.98 -28.73 -9.73
CA ILE A 20 10.09 -29.95 -10.54
C ILE A 20 9.68 -29.68 -11.99
N ALA A 21 8.52 -29.03 -12.20
CA ALA A 21 8.01 -28.73 -13.53
C ALA A 21 8.92 -27.77 -14.32
N LEU A 22 9.48 -26.76 -13.67
CA LEU A 22 10.45 -25.83 -14.29
C LEU A 22 11.76 -26.54 -14.66
N ASN A 23 12.26 -27.42 -13.80
CA ASN A 23 13.46 -28.21 -14.12
C ASN A 23 13.21 -29.19 -15.27
N GLN A 24 12.03 -29.81 -15.32
CA GLN A 24 11.62 -30.62 -16.46
C GLN A 24 11.51 -29.80 -17.75
N HIS A 25 10.97 -28.58 -17.68
CA HIS A 25 10.90 -27.67 -18.83
C HIS A 25 12.30 -27.32 -19.38
N LYS A 26 13.29 -27.10 -18.51
CA LYS A 26 14.69 -26.86 -18.92
C LYS A 26 15.29 -28.05 -19.67
N GLN A 27 14.89 -29.28 -19.34
CA GLN A 27 15.37 -30.51 -19.99
C GLN A 27 14.57 -30.83 -21.26
N SER A 28 13.26 -30.57 -21.24
CA SER A 28 12.33 -30.82 -22.34
C SER A 28 11.36 -29.64 -22.44
N ALA A 29 11.63 -28.75 -23.41
CA ALA A 29 10.90 -27.51 -23.56
C ALA A 29 9.41 -27.77 -23.87
N LEU A 30 8.54 -27.34 -22.96
CA LEU A 30 7.11 -27.28 -23.20
C LEU A 30 6.80 -26.16 -24.21
N THR A 31 5.78 -26.38 -25.04
CA THR A 31 5.31 -25.39 -26.02
C THR A 31 3.79 -25.26 -25.99
N GLY A 32 3.27 -24.21 -26.63
CA GLY A 32 1.84 -23.97 -26.77
C GLY A 32 1.11 -23.94 -25.42
N LEU A 33 -0.01 -24.67 -25.33
CA LEU A 33 -0.90 -24.67 -24.17
C LEU A 33 -0.23 -25.19 -22.88
N ASN A 34 0.69 -26.14 -22.99
CA ASN A 34 1.38 -26.69 -21.80
C ASN A 34 2.34 -25.66 -21.20
N LEU A 35 3.02 -24.89 -22.03
CA LEU A 35 3.84 -23.77 -21.58
C LEU A 35 2.98 -22.69 -20.92
N ALA A 36 1.86 -22.32 -21.54
CA ALA A 36 0.93 -21.33 -20.98
C ALA A 36 0.39 -21.75 -19.60
N ARG A 37 0.08 -23.03 -19.41
CA ARG A 37 -0.35 -23.58 -18.11
C ARG A 37 0.76 -23.51 -17.06
N LEU A 38 1.98 -23.88 -17.42
CA LEU A 38 3.12 -23.80 -16.50
C LEU A 38 3.39 -22.36 -16.07
N LYS A 39 3.38 -21.40 -17.01
CA LYS A 39 3.48 -19.96 -16.72
C LYS A 39 2.41 -19.50 -15.74
N PHE A 40 1.15 -19.84 -16.01
CA PHE A 40 0.02 -19.48 -15.14
C PHE A 40 0.21 -20.02 -13.72
N LEU A 41 0.61 -21.29 -13.58
CA LEU A 41 0.84 -21.91 -12.27
C LEU A 41 2.01 -21.24 -11.52
N ALA A 42 3.09 -20.92 -12.22
CA ALA A 42 4.24 -20.25 -11.63
C ALA A 42 3.90 -18.83 -11.16
N ASN A 43 3.20 -18.04 -11.99
CA ASN A 43 2.72 -16.70 -11.65
C ASN A 43 1.72 -16.74 -10.48
N ALA A 44 0.75 -17.65 -10.51
CA ALA A 44 -0.24 -17.80 -9.45
C ALA A 44 0.41 -18.18 -8.12
N TRP A 45 1.41 -19.05 -8.15
CA TRP A 45 2.18 -19.38 -6.96
C TRP A 45 2.94 -18.17 -6.42
N VAL A 46 3.65 -17.40 -7.25
CA VAL A 46 4.33 -16.18 -6.79
C VAL A 46 3.34 -15.20 -6.16
N TYR A 47 2.19 -14.99 -6.79
CA TYR A 47 1.15 -14.12 -6.27
C TYR A 47 0.71 -14.54 -4.86
N LEU A 48 0.37 -15.82 -4.67
CA LEU A 48 -0.09 -16.35 -3.38
C LEU A 48 1.03 -16.36 -2.33
N ASP A 49 2.24 -16.73 -2.73
CA ASP A 49 3.42 -16.81 -1.86
C ASP A 49 3.87 -15.42 -1.38
N VAL A 50 3.87 -14.41 -2.25
CA VAL A 50 4.20 -13.03 -1.85
C VAL A 50 3.16 -12.47 -0.90
N LEU A 51 1.87 -12.66 -1.18
CA LEU A 51 0.80 -12.10 -0.36
C LEU A 51 0.61 -12.85 0.97
N SER A 52 0.90 -14.16 1.02
CA SER A 52 0.95 -14.87 2.30
C SER A 52 2.07 -14.31 3.19
N ARG A 53 3.20 -13.90 2.60
CA ARG A 53 4.31 -13.34 3.37
C ARG A 53 4.00 -12.02 4.05
N VAL A 54 3.13 -11.21 3.46
CA VAL A 54 2.71 -9.94 4.04
C VAL A 54 2.07 -10.16 5.41
N THR A 55 1.24 -11.19 5.57
CA THR A 55 0.41 -11.40 6.77
C THR A 55 0.91 -12.47 7.72
N THR A 56 1.70 -13.41 7.22
CA THR A 56 2.20 -14.53 8.03
C THR A 56 3.42 -14.10 8.84
N ALA A 57 3.38 -14.34 10.16
CA ALA A 57 4.50 -14.10 11.08
C ALA A 57 5.50 -15.28 11.13
N ASP A 58 5.15 -16.38 10.49
CA ASP A 58 5.72 -17.73 10.63
C ASP A 58 7.19 -17.88 10.23
N GLU A 59 7.83 -18.87 10.86
CA GLU A 59 9.26 -19.03 11.16
C GLU A 59 10.21 -19.11 9.96
N ASP A 60 9.70 -19.20 8.73
CA ASP A 60 10.55 -19.56 7.59
C ASP A 60 11.62 -18.49 7.32
N THR A 61 12.84 -18.81 7.75
CA THR A 61 14.05 -17.97 7.72
C THR A 61 14.82 -18.12 6.43
N SER A 62 14.32 -18.89 5.47
CA SER A 62 15.09 -19.16 4.27
C SER A 62 15.23 -17.86 3.45
N ASP A 63 16.44 -17.31 3.44
CA ASP A 63 16.96 -16.37 2.43
C ASP A 63 16.86 -16.96 1.00
N ASP A 64 16.37 -18.20 0.87
CA ASP A 64 15.97 -18.84 -0.37
C ASP A 64 15.20 -17.92 -1.30
N TYR A 65 14.39 -16.96 -0.83
CA TYR A 65 13.67 -16.09 -1.75
C TYR A 65 14.58 -15.19 -2.57
N ASP A 66 15.71 -14.70 -2.03
CA ASP A 66 16.67 -13.94 -2.83
C ASP A 66 17.39 -14.87 -3.84
N ASN A 67 17.66 -16.12 -3.45
CA ASN A 67 18.17 -17.15 -4.37
C ASN A 67 17.14 -17.56 -5.44
N LEU A 68 15.86 -17.63 -5.06
CA LEU A 68 14.73 -17.95 -5.91
C LEU A 68 14.46 -16.80 -6.89
N TYR A 69 14.56 -15.56 -6.39
CA TYR A 69 14.53 -14.34 -7.16
C TYR A 69 15.67 -14.32 -8.19
N CYS A 70 16.91 -14.66 -7.81
CA CYS A 70 18.03 -14.82 -8.74
C CYS A 70 17.84 -15.99 -9.73
N LEU A 71 17.16 -17.07 -9.33
CA LEU A 71 16.83 -18.18 -10.23
C LEU A 71 15.79 -17.81 -11.29
N TYR A 72 15.02 -16.74 -11.05
CA TYR A 72 13.81 -16.35 -11.80
C TYR A 72 13.78 -14.87 -12.25
N SER A 73 14.88 -14.15 -12.06
CA SER A 73 15.03 -12.74 -12.40
C SER A 73 16.42 -12.52 -12.95
N THR A 74 16.55 -12.67 -14.27
CA THR A 74 17.20 -11.74 -15.20
C THR A 74 17.45 -12.48 -16.51
N PRO A 75 16.82 -12.09 -17.62
CA PRO A 75 17.32 -12.45 -18.94
C PRO A 75 18.62 -11.67 -19.18
N GLU A 76 19.67 -12.33 -19.65
CA GLU A 76 20.79 -11.65 -20.33
C GLU A 76 20.32 -11.04 -21.67
N SER A 77 19.15 -11.43 -22.18
CA SER A 77 18.51 -10.84 -23.35
C SER A 77 16.99 -11.02 -23.31
N PRO A 78 16.20 -9.94 -23.14
CA PRO A 78 14.74 -10.03 -23.23
C PRO A 78 14.35 -10.46 -24.64
N GLN A 79 13.61 -11.56 -24.76
CA GLN A 79 13.08 -12.03 -26.04
C GLN A 79 12.06 -11.00 -26.53
N ILE A 80 12.32 -10.42 -27.71
CA ILE A 80 11.39 -9.51 -28.37
C ILE A 80 10.26 -10.36 -28.93
N GLY A 81 9.05 -10.16 -28.41
CA GLY A 81 7.87 -10.84 -28.92
C GLY A 81 7.54 -10.42 -30.36
N PRO A 82 6.57 -11.07 -31.03
CA PRO A 82 6.11 -10.67 -32.36
C PRO A 82 5.57 -9.23 -32.40
N SER A 83 5.23 -8.65 -31.24
CA SER A 83 4.84 -7.25 -31.05
C SER A 83 6.00 -6.25 -31.20
N GLY A 84 7.25 -6.71 -31.31
CA GLY A 84 8.43 -5.84 -31.42
C GLY A 84 8.86 -5.19 -30.11
N HIS A 85 8.20 -5.50 -29.00
CA HIS A 85 8.52 -5.01 -27.66
C HIS A 85 8.95 -6.15 -26.73
N PRO A 86 9.88 -5.91 -25.79
CA PRO A 86 10.17 -6.87 -24.75
C PRO A 86 8.93 -7.04 -23.86
N GLY A 87 8.55 -8.29 -23.57
CA GLY A 87 7.47 -8.60 -22.62
C GLY A 87 7.82 -8.13 -21.19
N PHE A 88 6.85 -8.20 -20.28
CA PHE A 88 7.05 -7.87 -18.87
C PHE A 88 6.55 -8.98 -17.94
N GLY A 89 7.29 -9.26 -16.86
CA GLY A 89 6.95 -10.37 -15.98
C GLY A 89 8.15 -11.01 -15.32
N ILE A 90 7.86 -12.11 -14.63
CA ILE A 90 8.85 -12.94 -13.96
C ILE A 90 9.34 -13.97 -14.98
N ASP A 91 10.65 -14.04 -15.16
CA ASP A 91 11.27 -14.98 -16.10
C ASP A 91 11.56 -16.31 -15.39
N PHE A 92 10.66 -17.28 -15.55
CA PHE A 92 10.89 -18.64 -15.03
C PHE A 92 11.80 -19.50 -15.93
N GLY A 93 12.69 -18.88 -16.71
CA GLY A 93 13.32 -19.51 -17.87
C GLY A 93 12.35 -19.70 -19.03
N LEU A 94 11.30 -18.86 -19.08
CA LEU A 94 10.19 -18.93 -20.02
C LEU A 94 10.07 -17.57 -20.73
N PRO A 95 9.75 -17.52 -22.05
CA PRO A 95 9.59 -16.24 -22.75
C PRO A 95 8.56 -15.36 -22.05
N ILE A 96 8.89 -14.11 -21.79
CA ILE A 96 7.96 -13.15 -21.19
C ILE A 96 7.02 -12.62 -22.29
N ASP A 97 5.72 -12.51 -22.00
CA ASP A 97 4.74 -11.92 -22.90
C ASP A 97 4.32 -10.51 -22.46
N SER A 98 3.67 -9.77 -23.36
CA SER A 98 3.12 -8.43 -23.10
C SER A 98 1.68 -8.47 -22.59
N THR A 99 1.17 -9.65 -22.22
CA THR A 99 -0.22 -9.84 -21.81
C THR A 99 -0.39 -9.55 -20.32
N LEU A 100 -1.59 -9.11 -19.92
CA LEU A 100 -1.90 -8.90 -18.52
C LEU A 100 -1.98 -10.23 -17.77
N ASP A 101 -1.25 -10.33 -16.67
CA ASP A 101 -1.39 -11.48 -15.78
C ASP A 101 -2.78 -11.46 -15.08
N PRO A 102 -3.49 -12.59 -14.98
CA PRO A 102 -4.82 -12.62 -14.37
C PRO A 102 -4.88 -12.21 -12.89
N LEU A 103 -3.78 -12.37 -12.14
CA LEU A 103 -3.70 -12.13 -10.70
C LEU A 103 -2.82 -10.92 -10.37
N MET A 104 -1.73 -10.72 -11.09
CA MET A 104 -0.80 -9.61 -10.88
C MET A 104 -1.07 -8.42 -11.81
N GLY A 105 -1.89 -8.58 -12.85
CA GLY A 105 -2.11 -7.56 -13.87
C GLY A 105 -0.80 -7.17 -14.54
N CYS A 106 -0.49 -5.88 -14.54
CA CYS A 106 0.79 -5.34 -15.02
C CYS A 106 1.82 -5.12 -13.90
N ALA A 107 1.54 -5.57 -12.67
CA ALA A 107 2.40 -5.40 -11.51
C ALA A 107 3.36 -6.58 -11.29
N SER A 108 3.48 -7.52 -12.23
CA SER A 108 4.28 -8.75 -12.07
C SER A 108 5.73 -8.50 -11.63
N THR A 109 6.38 -7.45 -12.13
CA THR A 109 7.74 -7.05 -11.72
C THR A 109 7.80 -6.36 -10.36
N LEU A 110 6.67 -5.91 -9.81
CA LEU A 110 6.55 -5.33 -8.48
C LEU A 110 6.49 -6.40 -7.39
N PHE A 111 5.85 -7.54 -7.65
CA PHE A 111 5.64 -8.61 -6.66
C PHE A 111 6.93 -9.09 -5.98
N PRO A 112 8.08 -9.21 -6.68
CA PRO A 112 9.34 -9.48 -6.01
C PRO A 112 9.78 -8.42 -5.00
N LEU A 113 9.54 -7.13 -5.28
CA LEU A 113 9.81 -6.05 -4.34
C LEU A 113 8.87 -6.15 -3.12
N ILE A 114 7.60 -6.48 -3.34
CA ILE A 114 6.63 -6.73 -2.25
C ILE A 114 7.12 -7.88 -1.36
N GLY A 115 7.57 -8.98 -1.96
CA GLY A 115 8.13 -10.14 -1.24
C GLY A 115 9.36 -9.80 -0.41
N ARG A 116 10.34 -9.08 -1.00
CA ARG A 116 11.55 -8.62 -0.28
C ARG A 116 11.19 -7.67 0.87
N THR A 117 10.23 -6.77 0.67
CA THR A 117 9.72 -5.89 1.71
C THR A 117 9.06 -6.70 2.84
N ALA A 118 8.18 -7.65 2.54
CA ALA A 118 7.56 -8.50 3.56
C ALA A 118 8.59 -9.29 4.38
N ASN A 119 9.63 -9.84 3.74
CA ASN A 119 10.71 -10.56 4.41
C ASN A 119 11.55 -9.66 5.33
N LEU A 120 11.86 -8.43 4.89
CA LEU A 120 12.50 -7.45 5.76
C LEU A 120 11.62 -7.12 6.97
N ILE A 121 10.33 -6.89 6.75
CA ILE A 121 9.40 -6.52 7.82
C ILE A 121 9.22 -7.66 8.83
N ARG A 122 9.24 -8.92 8.41
CA ARG A 122 9.26 -10.07 9.32
C ARG A 122 10.49 -10.07 10.22
N ARG A 123 11.68 -9.77 9.68
CA ARG A 123 12.91 -9.64 10.48
C ARG A 123 12.83 -8.47 11.44
N VAL A 124 12.27 -7.34 11.01
CA VAL A 124 11.96 -6.19 11.87
C VAL A 124 11.03 -6.61 13.00
N TYR A 125 9.91 -7.25 12.70
CA TYR A 125 8.92 -7.68 13.68
C TYR A 125 9.52 -8.59 14.78
N ARG A 126 10.47 -9.47 14.42
CA ARG A 126 11.16 -10.38 15.36
C ARG A 126 12.28 -9.71 16.16
N ALA A 127 12.94 -8.71 15.59
CA ALA A 127 14.05 -8.02 16.24
C ALA A 127 13.56 -7.07 17.33
N GLU A 128 14.32 -6.96 18.42
CA GLU A 128 14.05 -6.00 19.50
C GLU A 128 14.20 -4.54 19.05
N SER A 129 15.08 -4.29 18.09
CA SER A 129 15.36 -2.97 17.53
C SER A 129 15.72 -3.06 16.04
N ASN A 130 15.60 -1.93 15.34
CA ASN A 130 15.96 -1.81 13.94
C ASN A 130 17.48 -1.62 13.81
N SER A 131 18.18 -2.62 13.27
CA SER A 131 19.64 -2.56 13.10
C SER A 131 20.02 -1.72 11.85
N PRO A 132 21.23 -1.12 11.81
CA PRO A 132 21.68 -0.36 10.65
C PRO A 132 21.58 -1.13 9.31
N PRO A 133 21.93 -2.43 9.21
CA PRO A 133 21.74 -3.19 7.98
C PRO A 133 20.27 -3.29 7.53
N MET A 134 19.32 -3.43 8.47
CA MET A 134 17.89 -3.44 8.14
C MET A 134 17.45 -2.10 7.56
N ILE A 135 17.90 -0.99 8.15
CA ILE A 135 17.59 0.36 7.68
C ILE A 135 18.20 0.59 6.29
N SER A 136 19.45 0.17 6.05
CA SER A 136 20.10 0.27 4.74
C SER A 136 19.35 -0.50 3.66
N GLN A 137 18.95 -1.75 3.94
CA GLN A 137 18.17 -2.56 3.00
C GLN A 137 16.78 -1.95 2.74
N ALA A 138 16.18 -1.35 3.76
CA ALA A 138 14.90 -0.67 3.62
C ALA A 138 15.01 0.57 2.73
N MET A 139 16.09 1.34 2.84
CA MET A 139 16.34 2.47 1.95
C MET A 139 16.53 2.04 0.49
N GLU A 140 17.19 0.91 0.25
CA GLU A 140 17.32 0.32 -1.10
C GLU A 140 15.95 -0.09 -1.65
N LEU A 141 15.14 -0.82 -0.87
CA LEU A 141 13.79 -1.23 -1.24
C LEU A 141 12.89 -0.02 -1.50
N LYS A 142 12.97 1.00 -0.65
CA LYS A 142 12.25 2.27 -0.85
C LYS A 142 12.61 2.88 -2.19
N LEU A 143 13.90 3.03 -2.51
CA LEU A 143 14.34 3.59 -3.78
C LEU A 143 13.79 2.78 -4.96
N MET A 144 13.92 1.45 -4.93
CA MET A 144 13.39 0.57 -5.98
C MET A 144 11.88 0.71 -6.15
N LEU A 145 11.10 0.83 -5.06
CA LEU A 145 9.65 1.04 -5.10
C LEU A 145 9.26 2.44 -5.58
N GLU A 146 10.07 3.46 -5.30
CA GLU A 146 9.85 4.83 -5.75
C GLU A 146 10.15 5.00 -7.25
N THR A 147 11.18 4.31 -7.76
CA THR A 147 11.59 4.34 -9.17
C THR A 147 10.94 3.26 -10.01
N TRP A 148 10.18 2.34 -9.40
CA TRP A 148 9.44 1.33 -10.15
C TRP A 148 8.38 2.02 -11.03
N GLU A 149 8.33 1.61 -12.29
CA GLU A 149 7.33 2.04 -13.26
C GLU A 149 6.61 0.81 -13.83
N PRO A 150 5.31 0.92 -14.13
CA PRO A 150 4.61 -0.13 -14.83
C PRO A 150 5.18 -0.31 -16.26
N PRO A 151 4.95 -1.47 -16.89
CA PRO A 151 5.37 -1.73 -18.27
C PRO A 151 4.90 -0.64 -19.24
N ALA A 152 5.81 -0.17 -20.09
CA ALA A 152 5.51 0.87 -21.08
C ALA A 152 4.53 0.39 -22.18
N PHE A 153 4.52 -0.92 -22.45
CA PHE A 153 3.69 -1.54 -23.48
C PHE A 153 2.96 -2.74 -22.90
N VAL A 154 1.63 -2.75 -23.04
CA VAL A 154 0.74 -3.81 -22.58
C VAL A 154 -0.24 -4.11 -23.70
N GLU A 155 -0.39 -5.39 -24.03
CA GLU A 155 -1.40 -5.82 -25.00
C GLU A 155 -2.80 -5.61 -24.43
N PRO A 156 -3.73 -5.02 -25.21
CA PRO A 156 -5.12 -4.90 -24.77
C PRO A 156 -5.70 -6.28 -24.44
N PRO A 157 -6.29 -6.46 -23.25
CA PRO A 157 -6.89 -7.73 -22.88
C PRO A 157 -8.09 -8.06 -23.78
N GLU A 158 -8.30 -9.34 -24.04
CA GLU A 158 -9.46 -9.82 -24.82
C GLU A 158 -10.79 -9.57 -24.09
N ASP A 159 -10.76 -9.53 -22.75
CA ASP A 159 -11.95 -9.34 -21.93
C ASP A 159 -12.31 -7.85 -21.81
N PRO A 160 -13.51 -7.43 -22.27
CA PRO A 160 -13.95 -6.04 -22.21
C PRO A 160 -14.14 -5.49 -20.79
N THR A 161 -14.20 -6.36 -19.78
CA THR A 161 -14.30 -5.97 -18.36
C THR A 161 -12.93 -5.80 -17.69
N CYS A 162 -11.85 -6.09 -18.42
CA CYS A 162 -10.48 -5.82 -18.02
C CYS A 162 -9.97 -4.62 -18.84
N ASP A 163 -9.67 -3.50 -18.19
CA ASP A 163 -9.07 -2.33 -18.86
C ASP A 163 -7.61 -2.21 -18.41
N VAL A 164 -6.70 -2.00 -19.36
CA VAL A 164 -5.29 -1.72 -19.09
C VAL A 164 -5.15 -0.55 -18.10
N ARG A 165 -6.00 0.48 -18.21
CA ARG A 165 -6.03 1.58 -17.25
C ARG A 165 -6.34 1.10 -15.85
N HIS A 166 -7.32 0.23 -15.67
CA HIS A 166 -7.65 -0.32 -14.34
C HIS A 166 -6.50 -1.16 -13.78
N ALA A 167 -5.80 -1.91 -14.62
CA ALA A 167 -4.61 -2.66 -14.23
C ALA A 167 -3.47 -1.73 -13.76
N LEU A 168 -3.19 -0.65 -14.51
CA LEU A 168 -2.18 0.35 -14.15
C LEU A 168 -2.49 1.05 -12.82
N GLN A 169 -3.74 1.48 -12.61
CA GLN A 169 -4.16 2.09 -11.35
C GLN A 169 -4.03 1.10 -10.18
N THR A 170 -4.39 -0.17 -10.42
CA THR A 170 -4.24 -1.22 -9.40
C THR A 170 -2.76 -1.45 -9.07
N ALA A 171 -1.87 -1.46 -10.06
CA ALA A 171 -0.44 -1.61 -9.86
C ALA A 171 0.17 -0.47 -9.03
N GLU A 172 -0.25 0.78 -9.28
CA GLU A 172 0.12 1.92 -8.42
C GLU A 172 -0.41 1.77 -6.99
N ALA A 173 -1.63 1.25 -6.82
CA ALA A 173 -2.17 0.95 -5.49
C ALA A 173 -1.30 -0.08 -4.74
N TYR A 174 -0.85 -1.15 -5.41
CA TYR A 174 0.09 -2.12 -4.85
C TYR A 174 1.41 -1.47 -4.43
N ARG A 175 1.96 -0.58 -5.25
CA ARG A 175 3.22 0.11 -4.98
C ARG A 175 3.12 1.00 -3.74
N TRP A 176 2.09 1.84 -3.67
CA TRP A 176 1.85 2.71 -2.51
C TRP A 176 1.51 1.93 -1.25
N ALA A 177 0.77 0.82 -1.34
CA ALA A 177 0.49 -0.05 -0.20
C ALA A 177 1.77 -0.69 0.36
N THR A 178 2.71 -1.02 -0.51
CA THR A 178 4.00 -1.61 -0.13
C THR A 178 4.94 -0.57 0.48
N LEU A 179 4.97 0.66 -0.04
CA LEU A 179 5.65 1.79 0.61
C LEU A 179 5.06 2.09 2.00
N LEU A 180 3.73 2.11 2.11
CA LEU A 180 3.03 2.24 3.39
C LEU A 180 3.48 1.16 4.37
N TYR A 181 3.52 -0.10 3.94
CA TYR A 181 3.92 -1.21 4.80
C TYR A 181 5.38 -1.07 5.29
N LEU A 182 6.28 -0.68 4.40
CA LEU A 182 7.69 -0.45 4.73
C LEU A 182 7.87 0.63 5.81
N HIS A 183 7.15 1.75 5.68
CA HIS A 183 7.21 2.86 6.64
C HIS A 183 6.52 2.55 7.97
N GLN A 184 5.47 1.72 7.97
CA GLN A 184 4.87 1.22 9.21
C GLN A 184 5.85 0.34 10.00
N ALA A 185 6.79 -0.33 9.34
CA ALA A 185 7.79 -1.17 10.00
C ALA A 185 9.03 -0.40 10.45
N LEU A 186 9.49 0.54 9.63
CA LEU A 186 10.75 1.27 9.80
C LEU A 186 10.50 2.79 9.68
N PRO A 187 9.91 3.41 10.72
CA PRO A 187 9.65 4.86 10.73
C PRO A 187 10.92 5.71 10.75
N GLU A 188 12.10 5.10 10.91
CA GLU A 188 13.41 5.77 10.86
C GLU A 188 13.83 6.18 9.45
N ILE A 189 13.22 5.59 8.41
CA ILE A 189 13.56 5.90 7.03
C ILE A 189 13.00 7.29 6.67
N PRO A 190 13.82 8.19 6.09
CA PRO A 190 13.34 9.50 5.69
C PRO A 190 12.23 9.42 4.64
N GLU A 191 11.13 10.11 4.90
CA GLU A 191 9.99 10.16 3.99
C GLU A 191 9.31 11.53 4.01
N ARG A 192 8.82 11.94 2.83
CA ARG A 192 8.14 13.22 2.67
C ARG A 192 6.66 13.14 3.03
N LEU A 193 6.07 11.96 2.89
CA LEU A 193 4.65 11.69 3.11
C LEU A 193 4.42 10.94 4.41
N THR A 194 3.33 11.24 5.11
CA THR A 194 2.93 10.45 6.28
C THR A 194 2.32 9.11 5.85
N THR A 195 2.23 8.14 6.77
CA THR A 195 1.51 6.87 6.53
C THR A 195 0.06 7.11 6.12
N ALA A 196 -0.59 8.12 6.73
CA ALA A 196 -1.94 8.54 6.35
C ALA A 196 -2.01 9.09 4.90
N ASP A 197 -1.02 9.89 4.47
CA ASP A 197 -0.95 10.39 3.09
C ASP A 197 -0.74 9.25 2.08
N MET A 198 0.09 8.26 2.42
CA MET A 198 0.29 7.07 1.59
C MET A 198 -0.97 6.23 1.49
N ALA A 199 -1.65 5.98 2.61
CA ALA A 199 -2.93 5.29 2.63
C ALA A 199 -3.96 6.02 1.76
N LYS A 200 -4.02 7.36 1.84
CA LYS A 200 -4.91 8.16 0.99
C LYS A 200 -4.58 7.99 -0.50
N LYS A 201 -3.29 7.96 -0.88
CA LYS A 201 -2.90 7.67 -2.27
C LYS A 201 -3.38 6.29 -2.74
N VAL A 202 -3.25 5.26 -1.91
CA VAL A 202 -3.77 3.92 -2.24
C VAL A 202 -5.28 3.98 -2.49
N LEU A 203 -6.06 4.56 -1.56
CA LEU A 203 -7.51 4.66 -1.69
C LEU A 203 -7.93 5.38 -2.98
N VAL A 204 -7.17 6.39 -3.38
CA VAL A 204 -7.41 7.13 -4.62
C VAL A 204 -7.25 6.26 -5.84
N PHE A 205 -6.13 5.54 -5.95
CA PHE A 205 -5.89 4.65 -7.08
C PHE A 205 -6.97 3.56 -7.15
N LEU A 206 -7.44 3.07 -6.00
CA LEU A 206 -8.55 2.14 -5.96
C LEU A 206 -9.88 2.81 -6.40
N ALA A 207 -10.12 4.06 -6.02
CA ALA A 207 -11.32 4.80 -6.37
C ALA A 207 -11.47 5.08 -7.89
N THR A 208 -10.38 5.11 -8.64
CA THR A 208 -10.42 5.26 -10.11
C THR A 208 -10.77 3.97 -10.84
N VAL A 209 -10.84 2.82 -10.13
CA VAL A 209 -11.21 1.53 -10.69
C VAL A 209 -12.67 1.21 -10.35
N PRO A 210 -13.58 1.13 -11.35
CA PRO A 210 -14.98 0.80 -11.16
C PRO A 210 -15.18 -0.59 -10.58
N LEU A 211 -16.22 -0.76 -9.77
CA LEU A 211 -16.56 -2.05 -9.15
C LEU A 211 -16.91 -3.17 -10.15
N ALA A 212 -17.25 -2.83 -11.40
CA ALA A 212 -17.48 -3.78 -12.48
C ALA A 212 -16.18 -4.34 -13.08
N SER A 213 -15.05 -3.63 -12.93
CA SER A 213 -13.75 -4.04 -13.47
C SER A 213 -13.28 -5.36 -12.86
N ARG A 214 -12.68 -6.25 -13.65
CA ARG A 214 -12.10 -7.49 -13.10
C ARG A 214 -10.94 -7.27 -12.14
N CYS A 215 -10.21 -6.16 -12.23
CA CYS A 215 -9.10 -5.86 -11.33
C CYS A 215 -9.52 -5.76 -9.85
N VAL A 216 -10.81 -5.60 -9.56
CA VAL A 216 -11.35 -5.56 -8.19
C VAL A 216 -11.00 -6.83 -7.40
N ILE A 217 -10.88 -7.99 -8.05
CA ILE A 217 -10.57 -9.25 -7.35
C ILE A 217 -9.19 -9.25 -6.68
N ILE A 218 -8.28 -8.40 -7.15
CA ILE A 218 -6.90 -8.28 -6.65
C ILE A 218 -6.72 -6.99 -5.85
N HIS A 219 -7.81 -6.40 -5.33
CA HIS A 219 -7.74 -5.20 -4.48
C HIS A 219 -7.63 -5.51 -2.98
N VAL A 220 -7.68 -6.79 -2.58
CA VAL A 220 -7.70 -7.21 -1.17
C VAL A 220 -6.50 -6.66 -0.41
N TYR A 221 -5.27 -6.94 -0.86
CA TYR A 221 -4.05 -6.40 -0.24
C TYR A 221 -4.02 -4.87 -0.13
N PRO A 222 -4.08 -4.08 -1.23
CA PRO A 222 -3.95 -2.63 -1.12
C PRO A 222 -5.10 -2.01 -0.32
N LEU A 223 -6.32 -2.51 -0.45
CA LEU A 223 -7.47 -2.01 0.33
C LEU A 223 -7.32 -2.31 1.82
N PHE A 224 -6.82 -3.49 2.18
CA PHE A 224 -6.58 -3.86 3.57
C PHE A 224 -5.51 -2.97 4.21
N MET A 225 -4.38 -2.77 3.53
CA MET A 225 -3.28 -1.94 4.03
C MET A 225 -3.72 -0.50 4.27
N ALA A 226 -4.37 0.13 3.28
CA ALA A 226 -4.86 1.49 3.40
C ALA A 226 -6.04 1.59 4.36
N GLY A 227 -6.89 0.57 4.41
CA GLY A 227 -8.05 0.51 5.29
C GLY A 227 -7.67 0.49 6.76
N CYS A 228 -6.69 -0.31 7.15
CA CYS A 228 -6.17 -0.35 8.52
C CYS A 228 -5.58 1.00 8.97
N GLU A 229 -5.09 1.82 8.04
CA GLU A 229 -4.54 3.14 8.31
C GLU A 229 -5.60 4.25 8.32
N ALA A 230 -6.83 3.98 7.87
CA ALA A 230 -7.89 4.97 7.77
C ALA A 230 -8.39 5.45 9.14
N ASP A 231 -8.40 6.78 9.31
CA ASP A 231 -8.81 7.43 10.55
C ASP A 231 -10.08 8.28 10.41
N VAL A 232 -10.30 8.84 9.22
CA VAL A 232 -11.44 9.71 8.94
C VAL A 232 -12.68 8.88 8.67
N GLU A 233 -13.80 9.23 9.30
CA GLU A 233 -15.05 8.47 9.18
C GLU A 233 -15.57 8.35 7.74
N GLU A 234 -15.41 9.41 6.94
CA GLU A 234 -15.75 9.40 5.51
C GLU A 234 -14.95 8.32 4.75
N ASP A 235 -13.64 8.23 5.02
CA ASP A 235 -12.77 7.22 4.41
C ASP A 235 -13.15 5.82 4.88
N ARG A 236 -13.41 5.62 6.18
CA ARG A 236 -13.87 4.34 6.73
C ARG A 236 -15.17 3.88 6.09
N GLN A 237 -16.14 4.79 5.90
CA GLN A 237 -17.42 4.47 5.25
C GLN A 237 -17.23 4.09 3.77
N TRP A 238 -16.35 4.79 3.06
CA TRP A 238 -16.00 4.43 1.68
C TRP A 238 -15.36 3.03 1.60
N ILE A 239 -14.42 2.75 2.50
CA ILE A 239 -13.73 1.44 2.59
C ILE A 239 -14.73 0.32 2.89
N LYS A 240 -15.61 0.48 3.89
CA LYS A 240 -16.66 -0.49 4.21
C LYS A 240 -17.58 -0.77 3.01
N SER A 241 -18.00 0.29 2.32
CA SER A 241 -18.86 0.17 1.14
C SER A 241 -18.15 -0.60 0.01
N ARG A 242 -16.85 -0.36 -0.17
CA ARG A 242 -16.04 -1.08 -1.17
C ARG A 242 -15.86 -2.55 -0.79
N TRP A 243 -15.58 -2.87 0.47
CA TRP A 243 -15.52 -4.25 0.96
C TRP A 243 -16.83 -5.00 0.79
N ALA A 244 -17.97 -4.36 1.10
CA ALA A 244 -19.28 -4.97 0.92
C ALA A 244 -19.54 -5.34 -0.55
N ALA A 245 -19.19 -4.46 -1.48
CA ALA A 245 -19.30 -4.74 -2.92
C ALA A 245 -18.35 -5.87 -3.37
N MET A 246 -17.13 -5.90 -2.84
CA MET A 246 -16.17 -6.98 -3.11
C MET A 246 -16.65 -8.34 -2.57
N SER A 247 -17.17 -8.37 -1.33
CA SER A 247 -17.69 -9.58 -0.67
C SER A 247 -18.85 -10.19 -1.47
N GLN A 248 -19.78 -9.35 -1.95
CA GLN A 248 -20.89 -9.79 -2.79
C GLN A 248 -20.43 -10.44 -4.11
N ARG A 249 -19.33 -9.94 -4.69
CA ARG A 249 -18.81 -10.40 -5.98
C ARG A 249 -17.94 -11.65 -5.86
N MET A 250 -17.05 -11.71 -4.87
CA MET A 250 -16.07 -12.78 -4.74
C MET A 250 -16.59 -13.95 -3.90
N ARG A 251 -17.48 -13.70 -2.92
CA ARG A 251 -18.02 -14.71 -1.98
C ARG A 251 -16.94 -15.57 -1.32
N ILE A 252 -15.80 -14.95 -1.01
CA ILE A 252 -14.67 -15.60 -0.33
C ILE A 252 -14.66 -15.08 1.11
N GLY A 253 -14.72 -15.99 2.08
CA GLY A 253 -14.72 -15.64 3.52
C GLY A 253 -13.46 -14.91 4.01
N ILE A 254 -12.44 -14.77 3.15
CA ILE A 254 -11.26 -13.98 3.43
C ILE A 254 -11.57 -12.49 3.57
N ILE A 255 -12.54 -11.99 2.79
CA ILE A 255 -12.94 -10.59 2.82
C ILE A 255 -13.54 -10.25 4.18
N ASP A 256 -14.40 -11.13 4.70
CA ASP A 256 -15.05 -10.91 5.99
C ASP A 256 -13.99 -10.86 7.13
N LYS A 257 -13.00 -11.76 7.11
CA LYS A 257 -11.87 -11.73 8.05
C LYS A 257 -11.02 -10.47 7.95
N CYS A 258 -10.76 -9.99 6.73
CA CYS A 258 -10.05 -8.72 6.52
C CYS A 258 -10.81 -7.54 7.12
N VAL A 259 -12.14 -7.51 6.95
CA VAL A 259 -12.99 -6.47 7.53
C VAL A 259 -12.97 -6.54 9.05
N ASP A 260 -13.11 -7.72 9.65
CA ASP A 260 -13.08 -7.90 11.11
C ASP A 260 -11.78 -7.38 11.73
N VAL A 261 -10.63 -7.75 11.15
CA VAL A 261 -9.32 -7.29 11.63
C VAL A 261 -9.18 -5.78 11.48
N MET A 262 -9.60 -5.21 10.35
CA MET A 262 -9.54 -3.78 10.09
C MET A 262 -10.42 -2.98 11.08
N GLU A 263 -11.65 -3.43 11.33
CA GLU A 263 -12.55 -2.78 12.29
C GLU A 263 -12.03 -2.86 13.72
N GLU A 264 -11.39 -3.97 14.10
CA GLU A 264 -10.73 -4.09 15.41
C GLU A 264 -9.53 -3.14 15.53
N VAL A 265 -8.74 -2.95 14.47
CA VAL A 265 -7.67 -1.94 14.46
C VAL A 265 -8.24 -0.55 14.71
N TRP A 266 -9.32 -0.19 14.02
CA TRP A 266 -10.02 1.08 14.25
C TRP A 266 -10.50 1.22 15.68
N ARG A 267 -11.18 0.19 16.22
CA ARG A 267 -11.68 0.18 17.60
C ARG A 267 -10.55 0.40 18.62
N ARG A 268 -9.43 -0.31 18.48
CA ARG A 268 -8.26 -0.18 19.37
C ARG A 268 -7.61 1.20 19.27
N ARG A 269 -7.48 1.74 18.06
CA ARG A 269 -6.90 3.08 17.82
C ARG A 269 -7.80 4.17 18.39
N ASP A 270 -9.12 4.07 18.22
CA ASP A 270 -10.10 5.02 18.74
C ASP A 270 -10.15 4.98 20.27
N GLU A 271 -10.12 3.78 20.87
CA GLU A 271 -10.04 3.62 22.33
C GLU A 271 -8.75 4.21 22.89
N TYR A 272 -7.62 3.98 22.23
CA TYR A 272 -6.34 4.58 22.60
C TYR A 272 -6.40 6.11 22.55
N LYS A 273 -6.96 6.66 21.47
CA LYS A 273 -7.14 8.11 21.32
C LYS A 273 -8.01 8.68 22.43
N ASN A 274 -9.14 8.06 22.70
CA ASN A 274 -10.09 8.48 23.73
C ASN A 274 -9.54 8.37 25.15
N LYS A 275 -8.60 7.46 25.44
CA LYS A 275 -7.98 7.33 26.77
C LYS A 275 -6.75 8.24 26.95
N VAL A 276 -5.96 8.43 25.90
CA VAL A 276 -4.66 9.11 25.99
C VAL A 276 -4.73 10.60 25.64
N LEU A 277 -5.59 11.04 24.71
CA LEU A 277 -5.74 12.46 24.39
C LEU A 277 -6.34 13.30 25.55
N PRO A 278 -7.35 12.85 26.33
CA PRO A 278 -7.84 13.64 27.45
C PRO A 278 -6.83 13.75 28.60
N SER A 279 -6.01 12.71 28.78
CA SER A 279 -5.06 12.61 29.90
C SER A 279 -3.82 13.51 29.74
N LYS A 280 -3.51 13.98 28.52
CA LYS A 280 -2.39 14.90 28.25
C LYS A 280 -2.79 16.37 28.21
N VAL A 281 -4.08 16.69 28.14
CA VAL A 281 -4.58 18.06 28.30
C VAL A 281 -4.85 18.32 29.77
N VAL A 282 -3.79 18.44 30.57
CA VAL A 282 -3.91 19.26 31.79
C VAL A 282 -4.25 20.66 31.28
N PRO A 283 -5.39 21.27 31.66
CA PRO A 283 -5.66 22.64 31.27
C PRO A 283 -4.58 23.48 31.95
N VAL A 284 -3.56 23.88 31.18
CA VAL A 284 -2.69 24.97 31.58
C VAL A 284 -3.63 26.16 31.73
N ARG A 285 -4.00 26.47 32.98
CA ARG A 285 -4.57 27.77 33.33
C ARG A 285 -3.53 28.79 32.90
N ARG A 286 -3.65 29.28 31.67
CA ARG A 286 -2.96 30.49 31.26
C ARG A 286 -3.57 31.59 32.10
N ASN A 287 -2.91 31.96 33.19
CA ASN A 287 -3.27 33.16 33.92
C ASN A 287 -3.23 34.31 32.91
N MET A 288 -4.38 34.95 32.70
CA MET A 288 -4.45 36.15 31.88
C MET A 288 -3.67 37.25 32.61
N VAL A 289 -2.66 37.80 31.95
CA VAL A 289 -1.97 38.99 32.42
C VAL A 289 -2.88 40.18 32.11
N SER A 290 -3.18 41.01 33.12
CA SER A 290 -3.92 42.25 32.95
C SER A 290 -3.11 43.19 32.06
N THR A 291 -3.56 43.40 30.83
CA THR A 291 -2.95 44.36 29.90
C THR A 291 -3.32 45.81 30.21
N ALA A 292 -4.18 46.04 31.22
CA ALA A 292 -4.54 47.37 31.68
C ALA A 292 -3.34 48.14 32.25
N ASP A 293 -2.35 47.44 32.81
CA ASP A 293 -1.15 48.07 33.38
C ASP A 293 -0.04 48.34 32.34
N LEU A 294 -0.25 47.91 31.08
CA LEU A 294 0.72 48.05 29.98
C LEU A 294 0.37 49.16 28.97
N GLN A 295 -0.71 49.91 29.19
CA GLN A 295 -1.07 51.03 28.32
C GLN A 295 -0.79 52.36 29.02
N SER A 296 0.44 52.87 28.87
CA SER A 296 0.69 54.30 28.98
C SER A 296 1.54 54.81 27.80
N SER A 297 0.93 55.78 27.11
CA SER A 297 1.49 56.80 26.23
C SER A 297 2.23 56.41 24.95
N GLY A 298 1.68 56.85 23.81
CA GLY A 298 2.52 57.31 22.70
C GLY A 298 1.95 57.20 21.29
N GLY A 299 1.08 58.14 20.90
CA GLY A 299 1.19 58.89 19.63
C GLY A 299 0.90 58.21 18.27
N ASN A 300 -0.13 58.74 17.58
CA ASN A 300 -0.27 59.02 16.13
C ASN A 300 0.41 58.08 15.10
N ASN A 301 -0.21 57.58 14.04
CA ASN A 301 -1.11 58.24 13.08
C ASN A 301 -1.74 57.18 12.14
N ARG A 302 -2.93 57.48 11.62
CA ARG A 302 -3.67 56.78 10.53
C ARG A 302 -3.01 57.02 9.14
N PRO A 303 -3.40 56.37 8.01
CA PRO A 303 -4.76 55.96 7.67
C PRO A 303 -4.98 54.62 6.95
N ALA A 304 -6.28 54.29 6.89
CA ALA A 304 -6.91 53.12 6.28
C ALA A 304 -7.06 53.23 4.76
N ALA A 305 -7.16 52.07 4.09
CA ALA A 305 -7.75 51.94 2.76
C ALA A 305 -8.65 50.70 2.68
N ASN A 306 -9.63 50.80 1.79
CA ASN A 306 -10.98 50.22 1.80
C ASN A 306 -11.13 48.95 0.94
N ARG A 307 -12.01 48.05 1.37
CA ARG A 307 -13.06 47.28 0.64
C ARG A 307 -12.81 46.67 -0.76
N ARG A 308 -13.21 45.39 -0.89
CA ARG A 308 -14.35 44.80 -1.69
C ARG A 308 -14.08 43.27 -1.82
N GLY A 309 -14.99 42.31 -1.75
CA GLY A 309 -16.45 42.27 -1.92
C GLY A 309 -16.83 41.69 -3.28
N SER A 310 -17.07 40.36 -3.38
CA SER A 310 -17.93 39.69 -4.40
C SER A 310 -18.02 38.19 -4.06
N SER A 311 -19.15 37.67 -3.56
CA SER A 311 -20.43 37.33 -4.19
C SER A 311 -20.44 35.95 -4.87
N PHE A 312 -21.30 35.11 -4.32
CA PHE A 312 -21.75 33.79 -4.78
C PHE A 312 -22.50 33.88 -6.12
N ASN A 313 -22.39 32.83 -6.94
CA ASN A 313 -23.50 32.31 -7.74
C ASN A 313 -23.31 30.81 -8.03
N SER A 314 -24.43 30.09 -8.04
CA SER A 314 -24.58 28.64 -7.99
C SER A 314 -25.02 28.00 -9.32
N ILE A 315 -24.88 26.66 -9.38
CA ILE A 315 -25.62 25.63 -10.17
C ILE A 315 -24.82 24.95 -11.30
N ALA A 316 -24.42 23.69 -11.10
CA ALA A 316 -24.96 22.48 -11.75
C ALA A 316 -24.14 21.23 -11.36
N GLY A 317 -24.85 20.14 -11.02
CA GLY A 317 -24.30 18.97 -10.32
C GLY A 317 -23.45 18.00 -11.15
N ALA A 318 -22.28 17.69 -10.61
CA ALA A 318 -21.61 16.39 -10.59
C ALA A 318 -20.44 16.53 -9.58
N SER A 319 -20.11 15.50 -8.82
CA SER A 319 -19.24 15.56 -7.63
C SER A 319 -17.89 16.30 -7.83
N GLU A 320 -17.86 17.60 -7.50
CA GLU A 320 -16.68 18.48 -7.62
C GLU A 320 -15.52 18.11 -6.66
N GLY A 321 -15.81 17.45 -5.55
CA GLY A 321 -14.81 17.09 -4.53
C GLY A 321 -13.71 16.15 -5.06
N THR A 322 -14.06 15.23 -5.96
CA THR A 322 -13.14 14.21 -6.49
C THR A 322 -12.27 14.72 -7.65
N MET A 323 -12.69 15.79 -8.34
CA MET A 323 -11.91 16.38 -9.46
C MET A 323 -10.99 17.53 -9.00
N ALA A 324 -11.41 18.31 -8.00
CA ALA A 324 -10.58 19.38 -7.45
C ALA A 324 -9.30 18.86 -6.79
N TRP A 325 -9.38 17.72 -6.09
CA TRP A 325 -8.23 17.12 -5.41
C TRP A 325 -7.30 16.37 -6.40
N ALA A 326 -7.83 15.72 -7.45
CA ALA A 326 -7.05 15.10 -8.53
C ALA A 326 -6.22 16.15 -9.31
N ASN A 327 -6.78 17.33 -9.55
CA ASN A 327 -6.05 18.47 -10.13
C ASN A 327 -4.97 19.03 -9.18
N LYS A 328 -5.19 18.98 -7.86
CA LYS A 328 -4.17 19.35 -6.86
C LYS A 328 -3.01 18.35 -6.84
N LEU A 329 -3.30 17.05 -7.03
CA LEU A 329 -2.30 15.99 -7.14
C LEU A 329 -1.46 16.13 -8.42
N ARG A 330 -2.10 16.47 -9.55
CA ARG A 330 -1.41 16.70 -10.83
C ARG A 330 -0.36 17.82 -10.77
N ARG A 331 -0.61 18.84 -9.92
CA ARG A 331 0.35 19.92 -9.61
C ARG A 331 1.46 19.48 -8.63
N MET A 332 1.25 18.44 -7.83
CA MET A 332 2.28 17.86 -6.96
C MET A 332 3.18 16.86 -7.70
N THR A 333 2.69 16.22 -8.76
CA THR A 333 3.45 15.25 -9.57
C THR A 333 4.18 15.88 -10.75
N VAL A 334 3.82 17.10 -11.16
CA VAL A 334 4.45 17.81 -12.28
C VAL A 334 4.70 19.26 -11.85
N GLY A 335 5.91 19.59 -11.41
CA GLY A 335 6.28 20.94 -10.99
C GLY A 335 7.76 21.14 -10.73
N ASP A 336 8.36 22.00 -11.57
CA ASP A 336 9.73 22.53 -11.63
C ASP A 336 10.30 23.00 -10.26
N PRO A 337 11.59 22.77 -9.93
CA PRO A 337 12.11 22.92 -8.56
C PRO A 337 12.19 24.35 -7.99
N ASP A 338 12.00 25.39 -8.80
CA ASP A 338 12.52 26.73 -8.46
C ASP A 338 11.50 27.77 -8.00
N LYS A 339 10.23 27.43 -7.78
CA LYS A 339 9.25 28.37 -7.19
C LYS A 339 8.27 27.69 -6.27
N MET A 340 8.57 27.66 -4.98
CA MET A 340 7.61 27.29 -3.94
C MET A 340 7.56 28.39 -2.87
N ASP A 341 6.51 29.21 -2.94
CA ASP A 341 6.22 30.25 -1.96
C ASP A 341 5.79 29.62 -0.61
N SER A 342 6.44 30.10 0.45
CA SER A 342 6.44 29.58 1.83
C SER A 342 5.15 29.82 2.61
N ALA A 343 3.97 29.72 2.00
CA ALA A 343 2.71 29.99 2.70
C ALA A 343 1.63 28.94 2.38
N SER A 344 1.17 28.28 3.45
CA SER A 344 -0.02 27.42 3.57
C SER A 344 0.13 25.89 3.41
N ILE A 345 0.98 25.29 4.26
CA ILE A 345 0.75 23.91 4.74
C ILE A 345 0.28 24.01 6.20
N SER A 346 -1.01 24.21 6.38
CA SER A 346 -1.70 24.01 7.67
C SER A 346 -2.91 23.12 7.41
N CYS A 347 -2.66 21.82 7.30
CA CYS A 347 -3.62 20.82 7.73
C CYS A 347 -3.00 20.18 8.97
N ARG A 348 -3.64 20.39 10.12
CA ARG A 348 -3.24 19.88 11.43
C ARG A 348 -3.40 18.35 11.43
N GLY A 349 -2.46 17.64 10.81
CA GLY A 349 -2.10 16.27 11.14
C GLY A 349 -1.02 16.34 12.20
N SER A 350 -1.30 15.80 13.37
CA SER A 350 -0.51 15.95 14.58
C SER A 350 0.98 15.63 14.35
N ARG A 351 1.88 16.52 14.82
CA ARG A 351 3.33 16.28 15.00
C ARG A 351 3.57 15.24 16.12
N ASP A 352 2.79 14.16 16.16
CA ASP A 352 2.84 13.15 17.23
C ASP A 352 3.89 12.05 16.98
N ALA A 353 4.67 12.16 15.90
CA ALA A 353 5.80 11.26 15.64
C ALA A 353 7.02 11.50 16.56
N VAL A 354 6.92 12.34 17.60
CA VAL A 354 8.01 12.61 18.57
C VAL A 354 7.57 12.28 20.00
N ASN A 355 7.00 11.09 20.19
CA ASN A 355 6.97 10.44 21.50
C ASN A 355 7.27 8.96 21.28
N GLY A 356 8.50 8.54 21.58
CA GLY A 356 9.03 7.20 21.30
C GLY A 356 8.22 6.02 21.88
N ALA A 357 7.29 6.26 22.80
CA ALA A 357 6.36 5.24 23.31
C ALA A 357 5.05 5.12 22.48
N THR A 358 4.61 6.20 21.82
CA THR A 358 3.36 6.23 21.05
C THR A 358 3.56 5.73 19.62
N GLY A 359 4.70 6.06 19.01
CA GLY A 359 5.07 5.56 17.68
C GLY A 359 5.15 4.03 17.62
N THR A 360 5.81 3.42 18.62
CA THR A 360 6.01 1.95 18.70
C THR A 360 4.69 1.16 18.81
N LEU A 361 3.61 1.76 19.31
CA LEU A 361 2.31 1.07 19.40
C LEU A 361 1.62 0.94 18.04
N LEU A 362 1.96 1.80 17.08
CA LEU A 362 1.40 1.85 15.73
C LEU A 362 2.28 1.11 14.71
N THR A 363 3.54 0.83 15.03
CA THR A 363 4.43 0.05 14.15
C THR A 363 4.03 -1.42 14.11
N VAL A 364 4.66 -2.18 13.21
CA VAL A 364 4.45 -3.63 13.07
C VAL A 364 4.61 -4.43 14.36
N ARG A 365 5.41 -3.94 15.32
CA ARG A 365 5.62 -4.55 16.65
C ARG A 365 4.51 -4.18 17.66
N GLY A 366 3.70 -3.18 17.34
CA GLY A 366 2.71 -2.59 18.23
C GLY A 366 1.36 -3.27 18.19
N ARG A 367 0.65 -3.21 19.32
CA ARG A 367 -0.71 -3.79 19.47
C ARG A 367 -1.83 -3.04 18.73
N LEU A 368 -1.56 -1.82 18.22
CA LEU A 368 -2.51 -1.02 17.45
C LEU A 368 -2.30 -1.16 15.94
N HIS A 369 -1.36 -2.03 15.54
CA HIS A 369 -1.14 -2.45 14.17
C HIS A 369 -1.92 -3.74 13.88
N TRP A 370 -2.32 -3.96 12.64
CA TRP A 370 -3.11 -5.12 12.23
C TRP A 370 -2.39 -6.46 12.49
N ILE A 371 -1.05 -6.51 12.36
CA ILE A 371 -0.24 -7.68 12.78
C ILE A 371 -0.45 -8.00 14.26
N GLY A 372 -0.47 -6.97 15.12
CA GLY A 372 -0.71 -7.14 16.55
C GLY A 372 -2.12 -7.65 16.84
N VAL A 373 -3.13 -7.19 16.08
CA VAL A 373 -4.51 -7.69 16.18
C VAL A 373 -4.58 -9.17 15.79
N MET A 374 -4.02 -9.54 14.63
CA MET A 374 -4.00 -10.92 14.15
C MET A 374 -3.29 -11.85 15.13
N LYS A 375 -2.16 -11.41 15.72
CA LYS A 375 -1.45 -12.15 16.76
C LYS A 375 -2.33 -12.42 17.98
N ASP A 376 -3.00 -11.39 18.50
CA ASP A 376 -3.86 -11.53 19.68
C ASP A 376 -5.05 -12.46 19.45
N TRP A 377 -5.53 -12.54 18.21
CA TRP A 377 -6.62 -13.43 17.81
C TRP A 377 -6.14 -14.84 17.42
N GLY A 378 -4.83 -15.05 17.26
CA GLY A 378 -4.28 -16.28 16.70
C GLY A 378 -4.72 -16.52 15.26
N TRP A 379 -4.92 -15.45 14.49
CA TRP A 379 -5.40 -15.49 13.11
C TRP A 379 -4.27 -15.30 12.12
N GLU A 380 -4.39 -15.99 10.98
CA GLU A 380 -3.63 -15.70 9.77
C GLU A 380 -4.62 -15.50 8.63
N VAL A 381 -4.53 -14.35 7.95
CA VAL A 381 -5.44 -13.94 6.89
C VAL A 381 -4.62 -13.75 5.62
N LEU A 382 -4.76 -14.63 4.64
CA LEU A 382 -4.11 -14.50 3.33
C LEU A 382 -4.71 -13.31 2.55
N LEU A 383 -3.88 -12.41 2.00
CA LEU A 383 -4.38 -11.24 1.25
C LEU A 383 -4.43 -11.44 -0.27
N GLY A 384 -4.16 -12.66 -0.74
CA GLY A 384 -4.26 -13.10 -2.14
C GLY A 384 -5.48 -13.95 -2.41
#